data_AF-A0AAI8QCV2-F1
#
_entry.id   AF-A0AAI8QCV2-F1
#
_cell.length_a   1.000
_cell.length_b   1.000
_cell.length_c   1.000
_cell.angle_alpha   90.00
_cell.angle_beta   90.00
_cell.angle_gamma   90.00
#
_symmetry.space_group_name_H-M   'P 1'
#
loop_
_entity.id
_entity.type
_entity.pdbx_description
1 polymer ?
#
loop_
_entity_poly.entity_id
_entity_poly.type
_entity_poly.pdbx_seq_one_letter_code
_entity_poly.pdbx_strand_id
1 'polypeptide(L)'
;MSGAVIAAIVQLLGLAGVKLSPFKAGALLAGALALVIGIAAVAAGFHLYNAGYAAADGAWREKALDAQLAAARKDLLEANRAAGDAVLRARAIEQQAQQERVGTDAYVDELRKQNEALAASGKPNACSLSCDDLRGMRIKSSACAAPARPADVSGSAGGQRLWPVRRAE
;
A
#
# COMPACT_ATOMS: atom_id res chain seq x y z
N MET A 1 33.68 -36.85 59.27
CA MET A 1 32.50 -37.39 58.53
C MET A 1 32.87 -38.36 57.41
N SER A 2 34.08 -38.31 56.84
CA SER A 2 34.50 -39.13 55.69
C SER A 2 34.67 -40.63 55.99
N GLY A 3 35.09 -41.00 57.21
CA GLY A 3 35.30 -42.41 57.59
C GLY A 3 34.01 -43.23 57.71
N ALA A 4 32.91 -42.61 58.17
CA ALA A 4 31.62 -43.29 58.34
C ALA A 4 30.96 -43.64 57.00
N VAL A 5 31.08 -42.75 56.00
CA VAL A 5 30.55 -42.98 54.65
C VAL A 5 31.33 -44.08 53.93
N ILE A 6 32.66 -44.09 54.05
CA ILE A 6 33.51 -45.14 53.46
C ILE A 6 33.22 -46.49 54.13
N ALA A 7 33.06 -46.53 55.46
CA ALA A 7 32.70 -47.75 56.18
C ALA A 7 31.32 -48.30 55.77
N ALA A 8 30.33 -47.43 55.58
CA ALA A 8 28.99 -47.82 55.12
C ALA A 8 29.01 -48.39 53.69
N ILE A 9 29.80 -47.81 52.79
CA ILE A 9 29.96 -48.29 51.41
C ILE A 9 30.69 -49.64 51.39
N VAL A 10 31.74 -49.81 52.20
CA VAL A 10 32.46 -51.08 52.33
C VAL A 10 31.55 -52.17 52.91
N GLN A 11 30.69 -51.85 53.89
CA GLN A 11 29.71 -52.80 54.43
C GLN A 11 28.63 -53.18 53.40
N LEU A 12 28.12 -52.21 52.63
CA LEU A 12 27.11 -52.47 51.59
C LEU A 12 27.68 -53.30 50.42
N LEU A 13 28.91 -53.04 49.97
CA LEU A 13 29.57 -53.86 48.95
C LEU A 13 30.04 -55.22 49.49
N GLY A 14 30.36 -55.30 50.78
CA GLY A 14 30.63 -56.56 51.48
C GLY A 14 29.39 -57.47 51.54
N LEU A 15 28.20 -56.90 51.72
CA LEU A 15 26.91 -57.61 51.63
C LEU A 15 26.60 -58.12 50.21
N ALA A 16 27.12 -57.46 49.18
CA ALA A 16 27.04 -57.91 47.78
C ALA A 16 28.15 -58.92 47.39
N GLY A 17 28.95 -59.41 48.35
CA GLY A 17 30.01 -60.40 48.14
C GLY A 17 31.33 -59.85 47.57
N VAL A 18 31.47 -58.52 47.45
CA VAL A 18 32.63 -57.89 46.83
C VAL A 18 33.64 -57.47 47.90
N LYS A 19 34.78 -58.19 48.00
CA LYS A 19 35.89 -57.83 48.91
C LYS A 19 36.69 -56.65 48.37
N LEU A 20 36.19 -55.44 48.56
CA LEU A 20 36.91 -54.20 48.25
C LEU A 20 37.69 -53.71 49.47
N SER A 21 38.98 -53.43 49.29
CA SER A 21 39.78 -52.78 50.33
C SER A 21 39.26 -51.36 50.56
N PRO A 22 39.34 -50.83 51.80
CA PRO A 22 38.87 -49.47 52.12
C PRO A 22 39.55 -48.40 51.25
N PHE A 23 40.77 -48.66 50.79
CA PHE A 23 41.50 -47.82 49.85
C PHE A 23 40.87 -47.80 48.45
N LYS A 24 40.43 -48.96 47.93
CA LYS A 24 39.74 -49.06 46.64
C LYS A 24 38.33 -48.46 46.70
N ALA A 25 37.62 -48.65 47.80
CA ALA A 25 36.30 -48.03 48.02
C ALA A 25 36.41 -46.50 48.10
N GLY A 26 37.44 -45.98 48.79
CA GLY A 26 37.74 -44.55 48.82
C GLY A 26 38.09 -43.98 47.44
N ALA A 27 38.91 -44.68 46.65
CA ALA A 27 39.26 -44.26 45.29
C ALA A 27 38.06 -44.27 44.33
N LEU A 28 37.17 -45.27 44.45
CA LEU A 28 35.93 -45.31 43.66
C LEU A 28 34.98 -44.17 44.01
N LEU A 29 34.82 -43.87 45.30
CA LEU A 29 34.01 -42.74 45.75
C LEU A 29 34.59 -41.42 45.24
N ALA A 30 35.90 -41.22 45.38
CA ALA A 30 36.56 -40.01 44.90
C ALA A 30 36.46 -39.86 43.38
N GLY A 31 36.61 -40.96 42.63
CA GLY A 31 36.42 -41.00 41.18
C GLY A 31 34.98 -40.68 40.77
N ALA A 32 33.99 -41.24 41.45
CA ALA A 32 32.58 -40.95 41.19
C ALA A 32 32.24 -39.48 41.50
N LEU A 33 32.74 -38.94 42.61
CA LEU A 33 32.57 -37.53 42.96
C LEU A 33 33.23 -36.60 41.92
N ALA A 34 34.45 -36.90 41.51
CA ALA A 34 35.15 -36.13 40.48
C ALA A 34 34.38 -36.13 39.15
N LEU A 35 33.77 -37.27 38.78
CA LEU A 35 32.99 -37.41 37.57
C LEU A 35 31.67 -36.63 37.65
N VAL A 36 30.97 -36.67 38.79
CA VAL A 36 29.75 -35.88 39.03
C VAL A 36 30.05 -34.38 39.00
N ILE A 37 31.13 -33.93 39.66
CA ILE A 37 31.55 -32.52 39.65
C ILE A 37 31.96 -32.08 38.24
N GLY A 38 32.69 -32.93 37.51
CA GLY A 38 33.06 -32.66 36.13
C GLY A 38 31.86 -32.50 35.20
N ILE A 39 30.86 -33.39 35.31
CA ILE A 39 29.62 -33.28 34.53
C ILE A 39 28.83 -32.03 34.93
N ALA A 40 28.72 -31.73 36.22
CA ALA A 40 28.02 -30.55 36.70
C ALA A 40 28.65 -29.24 36.19
N ALA A 41 29.99 -29.17 36.15
CA ALA A 41 30.71 -28.02 35.62
C ALA A 41 30.46 -27.83 34.11
N VAL A 42 30.43 -28.92 33.33
CA VAL A 42 30.13 -28.86 31.89
C VAL A 42 28.67 -28.45 31.65
N ALA A 43 27.72 -29.00 32.42
CA ALA A 43 26.31 -28.63 32.32
C ALA A 43 26.08 -27.15 32.66
N ALA A 44 26.70 -26.65 33.74
CA ALA A 44 26.66 -25.24 34.09
C ALA A 44 27.26 -24.35 32.99
N GLY A 45 28.36 -24.78 32.37
CA GLY A 45 28.96 -24.10 31.21
C GLY A 45 28.02 -24.00 30.02
N PHE A 46 27.31 -25.08 29.69
CA PHE A 46 26.29 -25.08 28.62
C PHE A 46 25.11 -24.15 28.93
N HIS A 47 24.64 -24.12 30.17
CA HIS A 47 23.56 -23.21 30.56
C HIS A 47 24.00 -21.74 30.51
N LEU A 48 25.23 -21.43 30.94
CA LEU A 48 25.79 -20.09 30.85
C LEU A 48 25.99 -19.65 29.40
N TYR A 49 26.47 -20.55 28.55
CA TYR A 49 26.64 -20.32 27.11
C TYR A 49 25.31 -20.04 26.43
N ASN A 50 24.29 -20.87 26.68
CA ASN A 50 22.95 -20.68 26.12
C ASN A 50 22.28 -19.40 26.64
N ALA A 51 22.47 -19.05 27.91
CA ALA A 51 21.96 -17.80 28.48
C ALA A 51 22.63 -16.57 27.82
N GLY A 52 23.94 -16.62 27.58
CA GLY A 52 24.67 -15.58 26.86
C GLY A 52 24.21 -15.42 25.41
N TYR A 53 23.96 -16.53 24.71
CA TYR A 53 23.45 -16.50 23.34
C TYR A 53 22.03 -15.92 23.27
N ALA A 54 21.15 -16.32 24.19
CA ALA A 54 19.80 -15.78 24.29
C ALA A 54 19.79 -14.27 24.60
N ALA A 55 20.70 -13.80 25.46
CA ALA A 55 20.86 -12.38 25.76
C ALA A 55 21.38 -11.59 24.55
N ALA A 56 22.31 -12.16 23.78
CA ALA A 56 22.81 -11.54 22.55
C ALA A 56 21.70 -11.44 21.49
N ASP A 57 20.96 -12.53 21.24
CA ASP A 57 19.83 -12.53 20.30
C ASP A 57 18.73 -11.54 20.71
N GLY A 58 18.48 -11.38 22.02
CA GLY A 58 17.57 -10.37 22.55
C GLY A 58 17.97 -8.94 22.14
N ALA A 59 19.23 -8.58 22.36
CA ALA A 59 19.74 -7.25 22.02
C ALA A 59 19.69 -6.95 20.51
N TRP A 60 19.89 -7.95 19.65
CA TRP A 60 19.76 -7.79 18.20
C TRP A 60 18.31 -7.62 17.77
N ARG A 61 17.37 -8.36 18.39
CA ARG A 61 15.93 -8.22 18.11
C ARG A 61 15.39 -6.86 18.55
N GLU A 62 15.82 -6.35 19.70
CA GLU A 62 15.45 -5.01 20.16
C GLU A 62 15.93 -3.94 19.16
N LYS A 63 17.20 -4.00 18.72
CA LYS A 63 17.72 -3.10 17.70
C LYS A 63 16.99 -3.20 16.36
N ALA A 64 16.59 -4.41 15.96
CA ALA A 64 15.83 -4.62 14.74
C ALA A 64 14.42 -4.00 14.84
N LEU A 65 13.76 -4.13 15.99
CA LEU A 65 12.47 -3.50 16.27
C LEU A 65 12.59 -1.96 16.30
N ASP A 66 13.64 -1.42 16.92
CA ASP A 66 13.90 0.03 16.92
C ASP A 66 14.12 0.57 15.50
N ALA A 67 14.85 -0.17 14.66
CA ALA A 67 15.04 0.20 13.26
C ALA A 67 13.72 0.19 12.49
N GLN A 68 12.85 -0.80 12.72
CA GLN A 68 11.52 -0.86 12.12
C GLN A 68 10.61 0.28 12.60
N LEU A 69 10.64 0.60 13.89
CA LEU A 69 9.89 1.73 14.44
C LEU A 69 10.39 3.07 13.89
N ALA A 70 11.70 3.25 13.73
CA ALA A 70 12.28 4.43 13.13
C ALA A 70 11.87 4.59 11.65
N ALA A 71 11.90 3.49 10.88
CA ALA A 71 11.44 3.48 9.49
C ALA A 71 9.94 3.82 9.40
N ALA A 72 9.09 3.15 10.19
CA ALA A 72 7.65 3.41 10.20
C ALA A 72 7.30 4.86 10.58
N ARG A 73 8.03 5.44 11.55
CA ARG A 73 7.85 6.86 11.91
C ARG A 73 8.21 7.80 10.77
N LYS A 74 9.27 7.48 10.02
CA LYS A 74 9.66 8.26 8.84
C LYS A 74 8.58 8.20 7.76
N ASP A 75 8.06 7.01 7.47
CA ASP A 75 7.00 6.81 6.48
C ASP A 75 5.72 7.57 6.86
N LEU A 76 5.34 7.56 8.14
CA LEU A 76 4.19 8.34 8.63
C LEU A 76 4.39 9.85 8.46
N LEU A 77 5.60 10.37 8.70
CA LEU A 77 5.89 11.80 8.51
C LEU A 77 5.81 12.18 7.03
N GLU A 78 6.32 11.34 6.12
CA GLU A 78 6.23 11.56 4.68
C GLU A 78 4.78 11.47 4.20
N ALA A 79 4.02 10.48 4.66
CA ALA A 79 2.59 10.35 4.36
C ALA A 79 1.78 11.56 4.85
N ASN A 80 2.05 12.07 6.06
CA ASN A 80 1.38 13.25 6.59
C ASN A 80 1.71 14.52 5.79
N ARG A 81 2.95 14.67 5.31
CA ARG A 81 3.32 15.79 4.42
C ARG A 81 2.57 15.69 3.08
N ALA A 82 2.57 14.51 2.47
CA ALA A 82 1.85 14.28 1.22
C ALA A 82 0.33 14.51 1.37
N ALA A 83 -0.26 14.10 2.50
CA ALA A 83 -1.65 14.37 2.82
C ALA A 83 -1.92 15.87 2.99
N GLY A 84 -1.04 16.61 3.67
CA GLY A 84 -1.11 18.07 3.79
C GLY A 84 -1.10 18.78 2.43
N ASP A 85 -0.18 18.39 1.55
CA ASP A 85 -0.09 18.94 0.20
C ASP A 85 -1.33 18.60 -0.65
N ALA A 86 -1.86 17.38 -0.52
CA ALA A 86 -3.08 16.98 -1.20
C ALA A 86 -4.30 17.81 -0.76
N VAL A 87 -4.42 18.10 0.55
CA VAL A 87 -5.50 18.96 1.07
C VAL A 87 -5.37 20.39 0.53
N LEU A 88 -4.16 20.95 0.48
CA LEU A 88 -3.94 22.27 -0.09
C LEU A 88 -4.29 22.32 -1.58
N ARG A 89 -3.90 21.30 -2.36
CA ARG A 89 -4.28 21.19 -3.77
C ARG A 89 -5.78 21.03 -3.96
N ALA A 90 -6.44 20.21 -3.15
CA ALA A 90 -7.88 20.04 -3.19
C ALA A 90 -8.60 21.38 -2.95
N ARG A 91 -8.18 22.14 -1.93
CA ARG A 91 -8.72 23.48 -1.67
C ARG A 91 -8.47 24.47 -2.81
N ALA A 92 -7.30 24.43 -3.43
CA ALA A 92 -7.00 25.28 -4.58
C ALA A 92 -7.93 24.96 -5.78
N ILE A 93 -8.17 23.67 -6.06
CA ILE A 93 -9.10 23.23 -7.10
C ILE A 93 -10.53 23.69 -6.78
N GLU A 94 -10.98 23.56 -5.52
CA GLU A 94 -12.31 24.02 -5.11
C GLU A 94 -12.48 25.53 -5.32
N GLN A 95 -11.48 26.33 -4.95
CA GLN A 95 -11.51 27.78 -5.17
C GLN A 95 -11.54 28.14 -6.65
N GLN A 96 -10.73 27.46 -7.48
CA GLN A 96 -10.74 27.66 -8.92
C GLN A 96 -12.10 27.29 -9.53
N ALA A 97 -12.67 26.15 -9.13
CA ALA A 97 -13.98 25.73 -9.60
C ALA A 97 -15.09 26.71 -9.19
N GLN A 98 -15.00 27.33 -8.01
CA GLN A 98 -15.93 28.39 -7.60
C GLN A 98 -15.77 29.65 -8.45
N GLN A 99 -14.54 30.07 -8.75
CA GLN A 99 -14.29 31.23 -9.63
C GLN A 99 -14.81 31.00 -11.05
N GLU A 100 -14.57 29.80 -11.60
CA GLU A 100 -15.08 29.42 -12.92
C GLU A 100 -16.61 29.40 -12.95
N ARG A 101 -17.28 28.92 -11.89
CA ARG A 101 -18.75 28.98 -11.78
C ARG A 101 -19.26 30.41 -11.77
N VAL A 102 -18.70 31.28 -10.92
CA VAL A 102 -19.10 32.68 -10.84
C VAL A 102 -18.88 33.40 -12.18
N GLY A 103 -17.74 33.15 -12.85
CA GLY A 103 -17.45 33.70 -14.16
C GLY A 103 -18.43 33.20 -15.24
N THR A 104 -18.80 31.92 -15.20
CA THR A 104 -19.77 31.33 -16.13
C THR A 104 -21.16 31.90 -15.91
N ASP A 105 -21.61 32.02 -14.66
CA ASP A 105 -22.92 32.58 -14.33
C ASP A 105 -23.02 34.04 -14.78
N ALA A 106 -21.98 34.85 -14.51
CA ALA A 106 -21.91 36.23 -14.99
C ALA A 106 -21.96 36.32 -16.52
N TYR A 107 -21.26 35.43 -17.23
CA TYR A 107 -21.26 35.37 -18.69
C TYR A 107 -22.63 34.97 -19.25
N VAL A 108 -23.31 33.99 -18.63
CA VAL A 108 -24.66 33.57 -19.03
C VAL A 108 -25.66 34.70 -18.81
N ASP A 109 -25.57 35.42 -17.69
CA ASP A 109 -26.40 36.59 -17.42
C ASP A 109 -26.16 37.73 -18.43
N GLU A 110 -24.92 37.95 -18.84
CA GLU A 110 -24.59 38.91 -19.88
C GLU A 110 -25.20 38.52 -21.23
N LEU A 111 -25.04 37.26 -21.66
CA LEU A 111 -25.67 36.75 -22.88
C LEU A 111 -27.20 36.87 -22.83
N ARG A 112 -27.81 36.62 -21.67
CA ARG A 112 -29.24 36.79 -21.48
C ARG A 112 -29.68 38.24 -21.68
N LYS A 113 -28.97 39.19 -21.06
CA LYS A 113 -29.26 40.64 -21.23
C LYS A 113 -29.09 41.08 -22.68
N GLN A 114 -28.06 40.60 -23.37
CA GLN A 114 -27.86 40.89 -24.79
C GLN A 114 -29.02 40.35 -25.64
N ASN A 115 -29.48 39.12 -25.39
CA ASN A 115 -30.64 38.54 -26.06
C ASN A 115 -31.94 39.33 -25.79
N GLU A 116 -32.18 39.73 -24.55
CA GLU A 116 -33.34 40.56 -24.19
C GLU A 116 -33.28 41.94 -24.87
N ALA A 117 -32.10 42.56 -24.96
CA ALA A 117 -31.90 43.82 -25.68
C ALA A 117 -32.11 43.68 -27.20
N LEU A 118 -31.63 42.59 -27.80
CA LEU A 118 -31.87 42.25 -29.20
C LEU A 118 -33.37 42.05 -29.48
N ALA A 119 -34.06 41.30 -28.63
CA ALA A 119 -35.50 41.09 -28.72
C ALA A 119 -36.29 42.41 -28.61
N ALA A 120 -35.91 43.30 -27.67
CA ALA A 120 -36.52 44.61 -27.50
C ALA A 120 -36.26 45.56 -28.70
N SER A 121 -35.16 45.38 -29.41
CA SER A 121 -34.83 46.17 -30.62
C SER A 121 -35.70 45.83 -31.85
N GLY A 122 -36.62 44.86 -31.74
CA GLY A 122 -37.52 44.45 -32.81
C GLY A 122 -36.83 43.76 -33.99
N LYS A 123 -35.51 43.53 -33.90
CA LYS A 123 -34.79 42.67 -34.85
C LYS A 123 -35.09 41.23 -34.46
N PRO A 124 -35.82 40.45 -35.28
CA PRO A 124 -35.94 39.02 -35.03
C PRO A 124 -34.52 38.45 -34.96
N ASN A 125 -34.24 37.57 -34.00
CA ASN A 125 -32.97 36.88 -33.84
C ASN A 125 -32.35 36.64 -35.22
N ALA A 126 -31.27 37.34 -35.55
CA ALA A 126 -30.71 37.43 -36.90
C ALA A 126 -30.30 36.07 -37.51
N CYS A 127 -30.39 35.00 -36.72
CA CYS A 127 -30.33 33.62 -37.14
C CYS A 127 -31.69 33.09 -37.63
N SER A 128 -32.42 33.83 -38.49
CA SER A 128 -33.47 33.18 -39.28
C SER A 128 -32.78 32.22 -40.24
N LEU A 129 -32.70 30.94 -39.86
CA LEU A 129 -32.10 29.91 -40.71
C LEU A 129 -32.81 29.93 -42.06
N SER A 130 -32.05 30.20 -43.13
CA SER A 130 -32.61 30.15 -44.48
C SER A 130 -32.94 28.70 -44.84
N CYS A 131 -33.79 28.50 -45.84
CA CYS A 131 -34.06 27.15 -46.34
C CYS A 131 -32.79 26.45 -46.87
N ASP A 132 -31.76 27.22 -47.29
CA ASP A 132 -30.47 26.68 -47.70
C ASP A 132 -29.64 26.21 -46.50
N ASP A 133 -29.67 26.93 -45.38
CA ASP A 133 -29.00 26.51 -44.13
C ASP A 133 -29.64 25.22 -43.57
N LEU A 134 -30.97 25.16 -43.55
CA LEU A 134 -31.72 23.97 -43.13
C LEU A 134 -31.45 22.76 -44.05
N ARG A 135 -31.25 23.01 -45.35
CA ARG A 135 -30.88 21.98 -46.34
C ARG A 135 -29.44 21.49 -46.15
N GLY A 136 -28.50 22.38 -45.86
CA GLY A 136 -27.12 22.04 -45.51
C GLY A 136 -27.03 21.17 -44.24
N MET A 137 -27.85 21.46 -43.24
CA MET A 137 -27.98 20.68 -42.01
C MET A 137 -28.84 19.41 -42.14
N ARG A 138 -29.45 19.18 -43.31
CA ARG A 138 -30.33 18.02 -43.60
C ARG A 138 -31.53 17.87 -42.65
N ILE A 139 -32.00 18.97 -42.07
CA ILE A 139 -33.19 18.96 -41.20
C ILE A 139 -34.42 19.04 -42.09
N LYS A 140 -35.34 18.06 -42.00
CA LYS A 140 -36.64 18.11 -42.67
C LYS A 140 -37.52 19.13 -41.97
N SER A 141 -37.58 20.36 -42.48
CA SER A 141 -38.50 21.39 -42.01
C SER A 141 -39.75 21.44 -42.90
N SER A 142 -40.93 21.48 -42.30
CA SER A 142 -42.21 21.67 -43.02
C SER A 142 -42.35 23.06 -43.64
N ALA A 143 -41.57 24.04 -43.17
CA ALA A 143 -41.59 25.41 -43.68
C ALA A 143 -40.84 25.59 -45.02
N CYS A 144 -40.02 24.61 -45.43
CA CYS A 144 -39.23 24.65 -46.66
C CYS A 144 -39.60 23.43 -47.53
N ALA A 145 -40.57 23.60 -48.43
CA ALA A 145 -40.88 22.57 -49.42
C ALA A 145 -39.66 22.36 -50.31
N ALA A 146 -39.13 21.13 -50.33
CA ALA A 146 -38.09 20.77 -51.29
C ALA A 146 -38.67 20.95 -52.71
N PRO A 147 -37.98 21.64 -53.63
CA PRO A 147 -38.38 21.63 -55.02
C PRO A 147 -38.42 20.17 -55.48
N ALA A 148 -39.49 19.79 -56.19
CA ALA A 148 -39.63 18.45 -56.75
C ALA A 148 -38.36 18.13 -57.54
N ARG A 149 -37.55 17.20 -57.01
CA ARG A 149 -36.41 16.68 -57.74
C ARG A 149 -36.96 16.03 -59.00
N PRO A 150 -36.43 16.34 -60.20
CA PRO A 150 -36.65 15.45 -61.33
C PRO A 150 -36.16 14.05 -60.92
N ALA A 151 -36.98 13.05 -61.20
CA ALA A 151 -36.59 11.66 -61.08
C ALA A 151 -35.36 11.40 -61.95
N ASP A 152 -34.54 10.43 -61.53
CA ASP A 152 -33.24 10.01 -62.09
C ASP A 152 -32.06 10.90 -61.67
N VAL A 153 -31.04 10.38 -60.98
CA VAL A 153 -30.25 9.19 -61.33
C VAL A 153 -29.95 8.33 -60.10
N SER A 154 -30.43 7.09 -60.15
CA SER A 154 -29.86 5.96 -59.43
C SER A 154 -28.40 5.78 -59.86
N GLY A 155 -27.47 5.94 -58.93
CA GLY A 155 -26.04 5.77 -59.19
C GLY A 155 -25.30 5.50 -57.89
N SER A 156 -25.08 4.22 -57.60
CA SER A 156 -24.30 3.70 -56.50
C SER A 156 -22.91 4.36 -56.39
N ALA A 157 -22.58 4.91 -55.23
CA ALA A 157 -21.20 5.01 -54.77
C ALA A 157 -21.18 5.12 -53.24
N GLY A 158 -21.11 3.97 -52.58
CA GLY A 158 -20.69 3.87 -51.19
C GLY A 158 -19.23 4.32 -51.07
N GLY A 159 -19.00 5.61 -50.90
CA GLY A 159 -17.69 6.16 -50.56
C GLY A 159 -17.49 6.12 -49.06
N GLN A 160 -17.04 4.98 -48.53
CA GLN A 160 -16.48 4.93 -47.18
C GLN A 160 -15.24 5.84 -47.14
N ARG A 161 -15.35 6.97 -46.43
CA ARG A 161 -14.17 7.78 -46.10
C ARG A 161 -13.41 7.08 -44.98
N LEU A 162 -12.35 6.37 -45.34
CA LEU A 162 -11.31 5.96 -44.40
C LEU A 162 -10.68 7.21 -43.78
N TRP A 163 -10.90 7.40 -42.48
CA TRP A 163 -10.14 8.36 -41.69
C TRP A 163 -8.77 7.76 -41.33
N PRO A 164 -7.65 8.46 -41.56
CA PRO A 164 -6.36 8.02 -41.06
C PRO A 164 -6.30 8.22 -39.54
N VAL A 165 -6.27 7.10 -38.80
CA VAL A 165 -5.94 7.06 -37.38
C VAL A 165 -4.49 7.49 -37.22
N ARG A 166 -4.23 8.69 -36.68
CA ARG A 166 -2.89 9.03 -36.19
C ARG A 166 -2.64 8.26 -34.90
N ARG A 167 -1.61 7.43 -34.94
CA ARG A 167 -1.04 6.71 -33.79
C ARG A 167 -0.33 7.75 -32.90
N ALA A 168 -0.65 7.74 -31.61
CA ALA A 168 0.08 8.50 -30.60
C ALA A 168 1.46 7.85 -30.38
N GLU A 169 2.49 8.67 -30.29
CA GLU A 169 3.74 8.37 -29.58
C GLU A 169 3.72 9.10 -28.25
#